data_AF-A0A936ZJQ6-F1
#
_entry.id   AF-A0A936ZJQ6-F1
#
_cell.length_a   1.000
_cell.length_b   1.000
_cell.length_c   1.000
_cell.angle_alpha   90.00
_cell.angle_beta   90.00
_cell.angle_gamma   90.00
#
_symmetry.space_group_name_H-M   'P 1'
#
loop_
_entity.id
_entity.type
_entity.pdbx_description
1 polymer ?
#
loop_
_entity_poly.entity_id
_entity_poly.type
_entity_poly.pdbx_seq_one_letter_code
_entity_poly.pdbx_strand_id
1 'polypeptide(L)'
;MKSFLGDSFSIATGGSGHMKPKLAALKNGGFVAVWQANDGSGLGIKMQMLDGSGKPVGAIRSVNTAITNEQSAPDVAVLIDGSIVVTWDSANSTTWDVRKRMFNPDGSPKDTFDSLAADASDSGT
;
A
#
# COMPACT_ATOMS: atom_id res chain seq x y z
N MET A 1 -11.98 -12.02 32.54
CA MET A 1 -11.39 -11.29 31.39
C MET A 1 -12.18 -11.68 30.14
N LYS A 2 -12.68 -10.73 29.35
CA LYS A 2 -13.38 -11.03 28.10
C LYS A 2 -12.35 -11.45 27.05
N SER A 3 -12.42 -12.69 26.58
CA SER A 3 -11.60 -13.20 25.48
C SER A 3 -12.13 -12.61 24.16
N PHE A 4 -11.41 -11.64 23.61
CA PHE A 4 -11.55 -11.27 22.20
C PHE A 4 -10.47 -11.99 21.42
N LEU A 5 -10.69 -13.25 21.04
CA LEU A 5 -9.89 -13.88 20.01
C LEU A 5 -10.87 -14.68 19.15
N GLY A 6 -11.51 -13.96 18.23
CA GLY A 6 -12.10 -14.63 17.07
C GLY A 6 -10.99 -15.32 16.30
N ASP A 7 -11.35 -16.35 15.53
CA ASP A 7 -10.41 -17.10 14.72
C ASP A 7 -9.55 -16.19 13.83
N SER A 8 -8.32 -16.63 13.56
CA SER A 8 -7.45 -15.93 12.60
C SER A 8 -8.12 -15.86 11.24
N PHE A 9 -8.20 -14.67 10.63
CA PHE A 9 -8.74 -14.50 9.30
C PHE A 9 -7.66 -14.02 8.33
N SER A 10 -7.75 -14.47 7.07
CA SER A 10 -6.83 -14.03 6.02
C SER A 10 -7.39 -12.80 5.30
N ILE A 11 -6.60 -11.73 5.20
CA ILE A 11 -6.96 -10.50 4.47
C ILE A 11 -6.83 -10.69 2.95
N ALA A 12 -5.87 -11.49 2.51
CA ALA A 12 -5.67 -11.84 1.11
C ALA A 12 -5.39 -13.34 0.98
N THR A 13 -6.23 -14.03 0.22
CA THR A 13 -6.16 -15.47 -0.03
C THR A 13 -6.00 -15.76 -1.52
N GLY A 14 -5.14 -16.73 -1.87
CA GLY A 14 -4.82 -17.04 -3.27
C GLY A 14 -3.75 -16.09 -3.84
N GLY A 15 -2.96 -16.59 -4.80
CA GLY A 15 -1.74 -15.91 -5.28
C GLY A 15 -0.48 -16.36 -4.52
N SER A 16 0.69 -16.01 -5.06
CA SER A 16 2.00 -16.30 -4.46
C SER A 16 2.68 -15.01 -3.99
N GLY A 17 3.62 -15.14 -3.04
CA GLY A 17 4.47 -14.02 -2.64
C GLY A 17 3.81 -12.94 -1.78
N HIS A 18 2.68 -13.24 -1.11
CA HIS A 18 2.09 -12.34 -0.13
C HIS A 18 2.98 -12.25 1.11
N MET A 19 3.65 -11.12 1.32
CA MET A 19 4.57 -10.95 2.44
C MET A 19 4.74 -9.48 2.85
N LYS A 20 5.53 -9.27 3.91
CA LYS A 20 5.82 -7.94 4.51
C LYS A 20 4.55 -7.10 4.77
N PRO A 21 3.52 -7.63 5.46
CA PRO A 21 2.31 -6.86 5.72
C PRO A 21 2.61 -5.71 6.69
N LYS A 22 1.95 -4.58 6.46
CA LYS A 22 1.86 -3.44 7.37
C LYS A 22 0.41 -3.00 7.48
N LEU A 23 0.07 -2.35 8.58
CA LEU A 23 -1.25 -1.77 8.78
C LEU A 23 -1.17 -0.42 9.47
N ALA A 24 -2.19 0.40 9.23
CA ALA A 24 -2.39 1.65 9.95
C ALA A 24 -3.88 1.81 10.32
N ALA A 25 -4.14 2.30 11.54
CA ALA A 25 -5.49 2.57 12.02
C ALA A 25 -6.09 3.77 11.27
N LEU A 26 -7.35 3.62 10.84
CA LEU A 26 -8.12 4.68 10.22
C LEU A 26 -8.94 5.42 11.28
N LYS A 27 -9.24 6.69 11.03
CA LYS A 27 -10.02 7.52 11.95
C LYS A 27 -11.45 7.03 12.18
N ASN A 28 -12.00 6.25 11.25
CA ASN A 28 -13.34 5.67 11.37
C ASN A 28 -13.39 4.39 12.22
N GLY A 29 -12.28 4.01 12.88
CA GLY A 29 -12.18 2.80 13.68
C GLY A 29 -11.88 1.52 12.87
N GLY A 30 -11.76 1.63 11.55
CA GLY A 30 -11.20 0.59 10.69
C GLY A 30 -9.67 0.65 10.60
N PHE A 31 -9.11 -0.07 9.64
CA PHE A 31 -7.68 -0.03 9.33
C PHE A 31 -7.43 -0.26 7.84
N VAL A 32 -6.29 0.22 7.37
CA VAL A 32 -5.75 -0.11 6.04
C VAL A 32 -4.62 -1.11 6.23
N ALA A 33 -4.64 -2.19 5.44
CA ALA A 33 -3.53 -3.13 5.34
C ALA A 33 -2.85 -2.97 3.99
N VAL A 34 -1.52 -2.99 3.98
CA VAL A 34 -0.68 -3.03 2.77
C VAL A 34 0.26 -4.23 2.82
N TRP A 35 0.53 -4.82 1.67
CA TRP A 35 1.46 -5.94 1.55
C TRP A 35 2.03 -6.00 0.14
N GLN A 36 3.17 -6.66 -0.02
CA GLN A 36 3.65 -7.01 -1.35
C GLN A 36 3.00 -8.32 -1.80
N ALA A 37 2.69 -8.42 -3.08
CA ALA A 37 2.08 -9.59 -3.72
C ALA A 37 2.62 -9.75 -5.14
N ASN A 38 2.56 -10.97 -5.69
CA ASN A 38 2.88 -11.16 -7.10
C ASN A 38 1.86 -10.40 -7.99
N ASP A 39 2.35 -9.67 -8.99
CA ASP A 39 1.52 -8.87 -9.91
C ASP A 39 1.44 -9.42 -11.34
N GLY A 40 2.01 -10.60 -11.58
CA GLY A 40 2.11 -11.26 -12.88
C GLY A 40 3.43 -11.01 -13.61
N SER A 41 4.16 -9.96 -13.26
CA SER A 41 5.46 -9.59 -13.85
C SER A 41 6.61 -9.52 -12.83
N GLY A 42 6.27 -9.52 -11.54
CA GLY A 42 7.20 -9.49 -10.42
C GLY A 42 6.42 -9.34 -9.11
N LEU A 43 6.90 -8.45 -8.24
CA LEU A 43 6.19 -8.03 -7.03
C LEU A 43 5.55 -6.65 -7.23
N GLY A 44 4.32 -6.51 -6.78
CA GLY A 44 3.58 -5.26 -6.67
C GLY A 44 3.11 -5.01 -5.24
N ILE A 45 2.69 -3.77 -4.95
CA ILE A 45 2.13 -3.40 -3.65
C ILE A 45 0.61 -3.38 -3.75
N LYS A 46 -0.04 -4.07 -2.81
CA LYS A 46 -1.50 -4.12 -2.68
C LYS A 46 -1.94 -3.43 -1.40
N MET A 47 -3.16 -2.89 -1.42
CA MET A 47 -3.84 -2.36 -0.23
C MET A 47 -5.26 -2.91 -0.12
N GLN A 48 -5.74 -3.03 1.11
CA GLN A 48 -7.15 -3.26 1.40
C GLN A 48 -7.58 -2.45 2.61
N MET A 49 -8.78 -1.89 2.50
CA MET A 49 -9.45 -1.19 3.60
C MET A 49 -10.30 -2.20 4.36
N LEU A 50 -10.29 -2.14 5.68
CA LEU A 50 -11.06 -3.02 6.55
C LEU A 50 -11.81 -2.19 7.60
N ASP A 51 -13.01 -2.63 7.96
CA ASP A 51 -13.74 -2.05 9.08
C ASP A 51 -13.17 -2.52 10.43
N GLY A 52 -13.70 -2.00 11.53
CA GLY A 52 -13.23 -2.34 12.89
C GLY A 52 -13.45 -3.81 13.29
N SER A 53 -14.24 -4.56 12.51
CA SER A 53 -14.42 -6.01 12.69
C SER A 53 -13.46 -6.85 11.83
N GLY A 54 -12.63 -6.21 10.99
CA GLY A 54 -11.74 -6.88 10.06
C GLY A 54 -12.41 -7.30 8.76
N LYS A 55 -13.63 -6.80 8.47
CA LYS A 55 -14.28 -7.09 7.19
C LYS A 55 -13.78 -6.13 6.10
N PRO A 56 -13.48 -6.63 4.89
CA PRO A 56 -13.15 -5.79 3.75
C PRO A 56 -14.16 -4.68 3.46
N VAL A 57 -13.67 -3.47 3.26
CA VAL A 57 -14.42 -2.31 2.77
C VAL A 57 -13.98 -2.03 1.33
N GLY A 58 -14.71 -2.62 0.38
CA GLY A 58 -14.37 -2.57 -1.04
C GLY A 58 -13.37 -3.66 -1.47
N ALA A 59 -12.82 -3.49 -2.68
CA ALA A 59 -11.90 -4.45 -3.29
C ALA A 59 -10.43 -4.10 -2.99
N ILE A 60 -9.59 -5.13 -2.99
CA ILE A 60 -8.13 -4.97 -2.96
C ILE A 60 -7.70 -4.09 -4.14
N ARG A 61 -6.81 -3.13 -3.89
CA ARG A 61 -6.27 -2.23 -4.92
C ARG A 61 -4.76 -2.41 -5.08
N SER A 62 -4.26 -2.22 -6.30
CA SER A 62 -2.83 -1.97 -6.52
C SER A 62 -2.48 -0.56 -6.07
N VAL A 63 -1.44 -0.43 -5.25
CA VAL A 63 -0.90 0.87 -4.84
C VAL A 63 -0.03 1.42 -5.97
N ASN A 64 0.91 0.63 -6.47
CA ASN A 64 1.69 0.97 -7.65
C ASN A 64 0.80 0.90 -8.92
N THR A 65 0.98 1.84 -9.86
CA THR A 65 0.17 1.94 -11.09
C THR A 65 0.71 1.06 -12.21
N ALA A 66 2.00 1.17 -12.51
CA ALA A 66 2.81 0.20 -13.26
C ALA A 66 4.21 0.81 -13.34
N ILE A 67 5.18 0.12 -12.78
CA ILE A 67 6.60 0.41 -12.95
C ILE A 67 7.21 -0.95 -13.23
N THR A 68 7.94 -1.09 -14.32
CA THR A 68 8.66 -2.32 -14.62
C THR A 68 9.51 -2.73 -13.40
N ASN A 69 9.63 -4.04 -13.14
CA ASN A 69 10.41 -4.63 -12.03
C ASN A 69 9.74 -4.56 -10.64
N GLU A 70 10.46 -5.05 -9.64
CA GLU A 70 9.94 -5.35 -8.31
C GLU A 70 9.57 -4.12 -7.48
N GLN A 71 8.41 -4.19 -6.83
CA GLN A 71 7.97 -3.27 -5.79
C GLN A 71 7.87 -4.04 -4.48
N SER A 72 8.57 -3.59 -3.44
CA SER A 72 8.76 -4.37 -2.22
C SER A 72 8.74 -3.53 -0.94
N ALA A 73 8.66 -4.20 0.21
CA ALA A 73 8.78 -3.60 1.54
C ALA A 73 7.87 -2.37 1.75
N PRO A 74 6.54 -2.52 1.60
CA PRO A 74 5.66 -1.39 1.77
C PRO A 74 5.64 -0.93 3.23
N ASP A 75 5.35 0.36 3.42
CA ASP A 75 4.97 0.95 4.70
C ASP A 75 3.79 1.91 4.52
N VAL A 76 3.01 2.11 5.58
CA VAL A 76 1.76 2.89 5.50
C VAL A 76 1.54 3.76 6.73
N ALA A 77 1.09 5.00 6.49
CA ALA A 77 0.70 5.94 7.53
C ALA A 77 -0.64 6.62 7.17
N VAL A 78 -1.41 6.98 8.20
CA VAL A 78 -2.62 7.80 8.09
C VAL A 78 -2.32 9.17 8.66
N LEU A 79 -2.46 10.21 7.83
CA LEU A 79 -2.17 11.59 8.20
C LEU A 79 -3.28 12.22 9.03
N ILE A 80 -2.99 13.39 9.61
CA ILE A 80 -3.94 14.12 10.44
C ILE A 80 -5.18 14.62 9.68
N ASP A 81 -5.15 14.72 8.35
CA ASP A 81 -6.33 15.02 7.53
C ASP A 81 -7.14 13.75 7.18
N GLY A 82 -6.66 12.58 7.60
CA GLY A 82 -7.25 11.28 7.29
C GLY A 82 -6.77 10.67 5.96
N SER A 83 -5.94 11.38 5.17
CA SER A 83 -5.34 10.81 3.97
C SER A 83 -4.34 9.71 4.33
N ILE A 84 -4.15 8.78 3.40
CA ILE A 84 -3.29 7.61 3.58
C ILE A 84 -2.07 7.82 2.69
N VAL A 85 -0.88 7.61 3.25
CA VAL A 85 0.38 7.60 2.50
C VAL A 85 0.94 6.19 2.56
N VAL A 86 1.21 5.62 1.38
CA VAL A 86 1.92 4.34 1.26
C VAL A 86 3.27 4.62 0.62
N THR A 87 4.33 4.08 1.21
CA THR A 87 5.69 4.11 0.64
C THR A 87 6.18 2.70 0.35
N TRP A 88 7.09 2.54 -0.60
CA TRP A 88 7.67 1.23 -0.94
C TRP A 88 9.01 1.38 -1.67
N ASP A 89 9.79 0.30 -1.63
CA ASP A 89 11.01 0.16 -2.41
C ASP A 89 10.64 -0.18 -3.85
N SER A 90 11.22 0.53 -4.81
CA SER A 90 10.96 0.37 -6.24
C SER A 90 12.26 0.08 -6.98
N ALA A 91 12.38 -1.12 -7.55
CA ALA A 91 13.49 -1.45 -8.42
C ALA A 91 13.27 -0.83 -9.81
N ASN A 92 14.30 -0.20 -10.34
CA ASN A 92 14.42 0.07 -11.77
C ASN A 92 15.53 -0.80 -12.38
N SER A 93 15.89 -0.60 -13.65
CA SER A 93 16.83 -1.48 -14.36
C SER A 93 18.25 -1.51 -13.76
N THR A 94 18.62 -0.53 -12.92
CA THR A 94 20.00 -0.38 -12.42
C THR A 94 20.10 0.06 -10.96
N THR A 95 19.01 0.55 -10.35
CA THR A 95 19.01 1.16 -9.02
C THR A 95 17.68 0.92 -8.28
N TRP A 96 17.64 1.30 -7.00
CA TRP A 96 16.46 1.24 -6.14
C TRP A 96 16.06 2.64 -5.69
N ASP A 97 14.78 2.98 -5.85
CA ASP A 97 14.18 4.22 -5.37
C ASP A 97 13.19 3.94 -4.23
N VAL A 98 12.93 4.95 -3.39
CA VAL A 98 11.76 4.95 -2.50
C VAL A 98 10.64 5.73 -3.18
N ARG A 99 9.50 5.09 -3.41
CA ARG A 99 8.31 5.70 -4.00
C ARG A 99 7.23 5.89 -2.95
N LYS A 100 6.30 6.82 -3.21
CA LYS A 100 5.13 7.07 -2.35
C LYS A 100 3.88 7.28 -3.18
N ARG A 101 2.71 6.92 -2.64
CA ARG A 101 1.39 7.26 -3.17
C ARG A 101 0.46 7.74 -2.08
N MET A 102 -0.33 8.76 -2.40
CA MET A 102 -1.33 9.28 -1.48
C MET A 102 -2.74 8.84 -1.89
N PHE A 103 -3.55 8.51 -0.90
CA PHE A 103 -4.96 8.16 -1.07
C PHE A 103 -5.82 9.04 -0.17
N ASN A 104 -7.05 9.28 -0.61
CA ASN A 104 -8.09 9.86 0.21
C ASN A 104 -8.48 8.89 1.35
N PRO A 105 -9.18 9.36 2.39
CA PRO A 105 -9.61 8.51 3.50
C PRO A 105 -10.45 7.27 3.10
N ASP A 106 -11.10 7.33 1.94
CA ASP A 106 -11.88 6.22 1.36
C ASP A 106 -11.03 5.21 0.56
N GLY A 107 -9.71 5.42 0.49
CA GLY A 107 -8.78 4.60 -0.27
C GLY A 107 -8.80 4.87 -1.79
N SER A 108 -9.49 5.90 -2.26
CA SER A 108 -9.35 6.37 -3.64
C SER A 108 -8.02 7.11 -3.82
N PRO A 109 -7.32 6.98 -4.96
CA PRO A 109 -6.10 7.74 -5.20
C PRO A 109 -6.33 9.24 -5.08
N LYS A 110 -5.46 9.92 -4.33
CA LYS A 110 -5.45 11.39 -4.20
C LYS A 110 -4.63 12.04 -5.33
N ASP A 111 -3.80 11.26 -6.00
CA ASP A 111 -2.95 11.66 -7.11
C ASP A 111 -3.34 11.00 -8.44
N THR A 112 -3.22 11.77 -9.53
CA THR A 112 -3.04 11.24 -10.89
C THR A 112 -1.54 11.04 -11.05
N PHE A 113 -1.09 9.79 -10.98
CA PHE A 113 0.31 9.36 -10.78
C PHE A 113 1.31 9.69 -11.91
N ASP A 114 1.11 10.77 -12.67
CA ASP A 114 1.86 11.12 -13.88
C ASP A 114 2.82 12.32 -13.69
N SER A 115 3.03 12.82 -12.46
CA SER A 115 3.86 14.04 -12.26
C SER A 115 4.92 13.98 -11.14
N LEU A 116 5.25 12.80 -10.60
CA LEU A 116 6.36 12.64 -9.64
C LEU A 116 7.59 11.91 -10.22
N ALA A 117 7.73 11.91 -11.55
CA ALA A 117 8.94 11.41 -12.24
C ALA A 117 9.80 12.53 -12.86
N ALA A 118 9.51 13.82 -12.59
CA ALA A 118 10.22 14.93 -13.24
C ALA A 118 10.79 16.01 -12.31
N ASP A 119 10.91 15.76 -11.00
CA ASP A 119 11.59 16.72 -10.11
C ASP A 119 12.56 16.02 -9.15
N ALA A 120 13.67 15.57 -9.74
CA ALA A 120 14.97 15.43 -9.08
C ALA A 120 16.07 15.25 -10.15
N SER A 121 16.10 16.13 -11.16
CA SER A 121 17.40 16.53 -11.72
C SER A 121 17.91 17.69 -10.88
N ASP A 122 18.36 17.35 -9.68
CA ASP A 122 19.51 18.03 -9.11
C ASP A 122 20.69 17.77 -10.05
N SER A 123 20.97 18.75 -10.90
CA SER A 123 22.34 19.03 -11.29
C SER A 123 22.45 20.53 -11.44
N GLY A 124 22.55 21.20 -10.29
CA GLY A 124 23.13 22.54 -10.25
C GLY A 124 24.54 22.50 -10.82
N THR A 125 24.71 23.06 -12.01
CA THR A 125 25.87 23.87 -12.43
C THR A 125 25.37 25.01 -13.28
#